data_AF-A0A957F769-F1
#
_entry.id   AF-A0A957F769-F1
#
_cell.length_a   1.000
_cell.length_b   1.000
_cell.length_c   1.000
_cell.angle_alpha   90.00
_cell.angle_beta   90.00
_cell.angle_gamma   90.00
#
_symmetry.space_group_name_H-M   'P 1'
#
loop_
_entity.id
_entity.type
_entity.pdbx_description
1 polymer ?
#
loop_
_entity_poly.entity_id
_entity_poly.type
_entity_poly.pdbx_seq_one_letter_code
_entity_poly.pdbx_strand_id
1 'polypeptide(L)'
;MQDPPVSPPLFTRRDLALFSLISLVIVALILLLNFPTANVNVPDWLPVLQQQLRDLINAVIPYLIVGLLGAIVAIAELTSTFQTYPREALQTRWARILVFINICAAILALIVVRVTMPAMNPVLQVLAVGVGFQSLIRTRFVLAKPIGDDGKGEVSLNLGWLYDQFQNLCRTQIDLELMNNRRTAVTRLLTYYPSLAELYDIAWYTIIARATLTAAEEAARIAELEKLLDPKAPEQFARTSIALMVLENGGPGYVNLLTDQAMTAENAAYPAMLMTTERLVRQLVETHTLDGLVAFAKSLTDSGEVITWIECAARPDQDSSEATRKAAIAHFLIQQIGVEIVQHAMLHAQTTAPTPAPLPPAPPDDMLPEPLPPLEPPPTASPDDAPPPATP
;
A
#
# COMPACT_ATOMS: atom_id res chain seq x y z
N MET A 1 21.71 29.01 0.91
CA MET A 1 21.19 28.12 -0.16
C MET A 1 21.07 26.74 0.45
N GLN A 2 19.85 26.32 0.79
CA GLN A 2 19.58 24.95 1.21
C GLN A 2 19.41 24.11 -0.06
N ASP A 3 20.09 22.96 -0.13
CA ASP A 3 19.91 22.02 -1.23
C ASP A 3 18.44 21.57 -1.27
N PRO A 4 17.82 21.50 -2.46
CA PRO A 4 16.42 21.09 -2.56
C PRO A 4 16.25 19.67 -2.02
N PRO A 5 15.13 19.37 -1.33
CA PRO A 5 14.87 18.04 -0.80
C PRO A 5 14.90 17.00 -1.93
N VAL A 6 15.75 15.99 -1.77
CA VAL A 6 15.87 14.88 -2.72
C VAL A 6 14.60 14.04 -2.62
N SER A 7 13.73 14.11 -3.64
CA SER A 7 12.54 13.27 -3.73
C SER A 7 12.94 11.80 -3.58
N PRO A 8 12.23 11.00 -2.78
CA PRO A 8 12.50 9.58 -2.68
C PRO A 8 12.42 8.96 -4.09
N PRO A 9 13.36 8.08 -4.46
CA PRO A 9 13.38 7.50 -5.79
C PRO A 9 12.05 6.75 -6.04
N LEU A 10 11.43 6.99 -7.20
CA LEU A 10 10.18 6.35 -7.64
C LEU A 10 10.24 4.81 -7.59
N PHE A 11 11.44 4.24 -7.59
CA PHE A 11 11.71 2.82 -7.46
C PHE A 11 12.70 2.61 -6.33
N THR A 12 12.37 1.70 -5.42
CA THR A 12 13.35 1.27 -4.42
C THR A 12 14.52 0.56 -5.12
N ARG A 13 15.70 0.51 -4.50
CA ARG A 13 16.82 -0.28 -5.05
C ARG A 13 16.42 -1.74 -5.32
N ARG A 14 15.49 -2.27 -4.53
CA ARG A 14 14.90 -3.61 -4.72
C ARG A 14 14.07 -3.68 -6.00
N ASP A 15 13.25 -2.67 -6.26
CA ASP A 15 12.45 -2.61 -7.49
C ASP A 15 13.36 -2.52 -8.71
N LEU A 16 14.39 -1.66 -8.67
CA LEU A 16 15.37 -1.55 -9.75
C LEU A 16 16.09 -2.88 -10.00
N ALA A 17 16.55 -3.57 -8.95
CA ALA A 17 17.19 -4.88 -9.07
C ALA A 17 16.24 -5.93 -9.66
N LEU A 18 14.97 -5.93 -9.25
CA LEU A 18 13.94 -6.81 -9.79
C LEU A 18 13.68 -6.51 -11.28
N PHE A 19 13.54 -5.23 -11.65
CA PHE A 19 13.37 -4.82 -13.05
C PHE A 19 14.56 -5.19 -13.91
N SER A 20 15.80 -5.00 -13.42
CA SER A 20 17.01 -5.40 -14.12
C SER A 20 17.07 -6.92 -14.30
N LEU A 21 16.73 -7.70 -13.27
CA LEU A 21 16.67 -9.16 -13.35
C LEU A 21 15.63 -9.62 -14.38
N ILE A 22 14.41 -9.09 -14.30
CA ILE A 22 13.34 -9.40 -15.26
C ILE A 22 13.77 -9.03 -16.69
N SER A 23 14.37 -7.85 -16.88
CA SER A 23 14.84 -7.41 -18.20
C SER A 23 15.94 -8.32 -18.75
N LEU A 24 16.89 -8.74 -17.90
CA LEU A 24 17.94 -9.67 -18.29
C LEU A 24 17.38 -11.05 -18.68
N VAL A 25 16.40 -11.55 -17.93
CA VAL A 25 15.68 -12.79 -18.27
C VAL A 25 14.95 -12.66 -19.60
N ILE A 26 14.25 -11.54 -19.84
CA ILE A 26 13.55 -11.28 -21.11
C ILE A 26 14.55 -11.21 -22.27
N VAL A 27 15.67 -10.49 -22.12
CA VAL A 27 16.70 -10.40 -23.15
C VAL A 27 17.31 -11.78 -23.43
N ALA A 28 17.65 -12.55 -22.39
CA ALA A 28 18.16 -13.90 -22.55
C ALA A 28 17.15 -14.81 -23.26
N LEU A 29 15.87 -14.71 -22.93
CA LEU A 29 14.79 -15.43 -23.60
C LEU A 29 14.64 -15.03 -25.06
N ILE A 30 14.68 -13.73 -25.38
CA ILE A 30 14.64 -13.21 -26.75
C ILE A 30 15.84 -13.74 -27.55
N LEU A 31 17.05 -13.68 -26.98
CA LEU A 31 18.26 -14.21 -27.62
C LEU A 31 18.11 -15.71 -27.86
N LEU A 32 17.71 -16.49 -26.84
CA LEU A 32 17.46 -17.92 -26.97
C LEU A 32 16.44 -18.24 -28.07
N LEU A 33 15.38 -17.45 -28.20
CA LEU A 33 14.33 -17.62 -29.20
C LEU A 33 14.68 -17.07 -30.58
N ASN A 34 15.74 -16.29 -30.76
CA ASN A 34 16.12 -15.78 -32.07
C ASN A 34 17.45 -16.37 -32.57
N PHE A 35 18.23 -16.99 -31.69
CA PHE A 35 19.51 -17.57 -32.05
C PHE A 35 19.33 -18.89 -32.83
N PRO A 36 19.94 -19.03 -34.01
CA PRO A 36 19.87 -20.25 -34.80
C PRO A 36 20.76 -21.33 -34.20
N THR A 37 20.18 -22.22 -33.39
CA THR A 37 20.88 -23.35 -32.75
C THR A 37 21.35 -24.40 -33.75
N ALA A 38 20.81 -24.42 -34.97
CA ALA A 38 21.16 -25.38 -36.02
C ALA A 38 22.62 -25.31 -36.50
N ASN A 39 23.31 -24.17 -36.29
CA ASN A 39 24.64 -23.92 -36.83
C ASN A 39 25.75 -23.88 -35.77
N VAL A 40 25.44 -24.16 -34.51
CA VAL A 40 26.37 -24.03 -33.39
C VAL A 40 26.40 -25.34 -32.62
N ASN A 41 27.59 -25.75 -32.18
CA ASN A 41 27.79 -26.95 -31.38
C ASN A 41 27.23 -26.72 -29.96
N VAL A 42 25.91 -26.87 -29.80
CA VAL A 42 25.18 -26.70 -28.55
C VAL A 42 24.74 -28.06 -28.00
N PRO A 43 24.49 -28.17 -26.68
CA PRO A 43 23.96 -29.40 -26.09
C PRO A 43 22.61 -29.82 -26.70
N ASP A 44 22.40 -31.14 -26.87
CA ASP A 44 21.21 -31.71 -27.54
C ASP A 44 19.85 -31.33 -26.91
N TRP A 45 19.83 -30.98 -25.63
CA TRP A 45 18.61 -30.55 -24.93
C TRP A 45 18.17 -29.14 -25.32
N LEU A 46 19.09 -28.29 -25.79
CA LEU A 46 18.82 -26.87 -26.02
C LEU A 46 17.86 -26.63 -27.21
N PRO A 47 18.01 -27.29 -28.38
CA PRO A 47 17.04 -27.17 -29.46
C PRO A 47 15.65 -27.67 -29.08
N VAL A 48 15.56 -28.74 -28.29
CA VAL A 48 14.27 -29.28 -27.80
C VAL A 48 13.58 -28.26 -26.90
N LEU A 49 14.31 -27.69 -25.93
CA LEU A 49 13.79 -26.64 -25.07
C LEU A 49 13.37 -25.41 -25.87
N GLN A 50 14.18 -24.98 -26.84
CA GLN A 50 13.88 -23.83 -27.69
C GLN A 50 12.59 -24.06 -28.49
N GLN A 51 12.40 -25.25 -29.06
CA GLN A 51 11.18 -25.60 -29.78
C GLN A 51 9.96 -25.63 -28.87
N GLN A 52 10.05 -26.28 -27.70
CA GLN A 52 8.97 -26.29 -26.70
C GLN A 52 8.59 -24.88 -26.23
N LEU A 53 9.57 -24.00 -26.02
CA LEU A 53 9.32 -22.61 -25.66
C LEU A 53 8.65 -21.84 -26.81
N ARG A 54 9.08 -22.03 -28.07
CA ARG A 54 8.41 -21.44 -29.23
C ARG A 54 6.96 -21.91 -29.34
N ASP A 55 6.71 -23.20 -29.16
CA ASP A 55 5.36 -23.77 -29.25
C ASP A 55 4.47 -23.25 -28.11
N LEU A 56 5.00 -23.17 -26.89
CA LEU A 56 4.30 -22.56 -25.75
C LEU A 56 3.98 -21.08 -26.03
N ILE A 57 4.96 -20.31 -26.52
CA ILE A 57 4.80 -18.90 -26.84
C ILE A 57 3.77 -18.71 -27.94
N ASN A 58 3.84 -19.48 -29.03
CA ASN A 58 2.86 -19.45 -30.11
C ASN A 58 1.45 -19.83 -29.63
N ALA A 59 1.35 -20.74 -28.66
CA ALA A 59 0.09 -21.10 -28.05
C ALA A 59 -0.48 -19.96 -27.18
N VAL A 60 0.36 -19.28 -26.39
CA VAL A 60 -0.04 -18.29 -25.38
C VAL A 60 -0.20 -16.87 -25.93
N ILE A 61 0.64 -16.45 -26.89
CA ILE A 61 0.65 -15.09 -27.48
C ILE A 61 -0.75 -14.62 -27.89
N PRO A 62 -1.57 -15.41 -28.62
CA PRO A 62 -2.89 -14.98 -29.04
C PRO A 62 -3.79 -14.56 -27.88
N TYR A 63 -3.73 -15.29 -26.75
CA TYR A 63 -4.49 -14.96 -25.55
C TYR A 63 -3.95 -13.71 -24.85
N LEU A 64 -2.63 -13.52 -24.82
CA LEU A 64 -2.02 -12.31 -24.29
C LEU A 64 -2.40 -11.08 -25.11
N ILE A 65 -2.40 -11.17 -26.44
CA ILE A 65 -2.80 -10.06 -27.32
C ILE A 65 -4.27 -9.70 -27.09
N VAL A 66 -5.18 -10.68 -27.10
CA VAL A 66 -6.61 -10.43 -26.87
C VAL A 66 -6.86 -9.90 -25.46
N GLY A 67 -6.18 -10.45 -24.45
CA GLY A 67 -6.24 -9.94 -23.08
C GLY A 67 -5.78 -8.49 -22.98
N LEU A 68 -4.65 -8.14 -23.62
CA LEU A 68 -4.13 -6.77 -23.67
C LEU A 68 -5.11 -5.81 -24.34
N LEU A 69 -5.74 -6.21 -25.45
CA LEU A 69 -6.79 -5.40 -26.10
C LEU A 69 -7.98 -5.18 -25.17
N GLY A 70 -8.43 -6.22 -24.43
CA GLY A 70 -9.47 -6.08 -23.41
C GLY A 70 -9.08 -5.12 -22.29
N ALA A 71 -7.83 -5.16 -21.83
CA ALA A 71 -7.31 -4.24 -20.82
C ALA A 71 -7.30 -2.78 -21.32
N ILE A 72 -6.82 -2.54 -22.55
CA ILE A 72 -6.77 -1.20 -23.15
C ILE A 72 -8.17 -0.59 -23.23
N VAL A 73 -9.17 -1.37 -23.65
CA VAL A 73 -10.54 -0.88 -23.74
C VAL A 73 -11.10 -0.54 -22.36
N ALA A 74 -10.91 -1.41 -21.37
CA ALA A 74 -11.33 -1.14 -19.99
C ALA A 74 -10.67 0.13 -19.41
N ILE A 75 -9.38 0.33 -19.67
CA ILE A 75 -8.64 1.53 -19.24
C ILE A 75 -9.19 2.78 -19.94
N ALA A 76 -9.49 2.71 -21.24
CA ALA A 76 -10.06 3.82 -22.00
C ALA A 76 -11.46 4.20 -21.49
N GLU A 77 -12.31 3.22 -21.17
CA GLU A 77 -13.61 3.45 -20.54
C GLU A 77 -13.47 4.10 -19.15
N LEU A 78 -12.55 3.61 -18.32
CA LEU A 78 -12.31 4.18 -16.99
C LEU A 78 -11.79 5.62 -17.08
N THR A 79 -10.82 5.86 -17.96
CA THR A 79 -10.22 7.20 -18.16
C THR A 79 -11.24 8.21 -18.67
N SER A 80 -12.12 7.79 -19.59
CA SER A 80 -13.19 8.66 -20.10
C SER A 80 -14.33 8.91 -19.10
N THR A 81 -14.56 7.95 -18.18
CA THR A 81 -15.55 8.10 -17.08
C THR A 81 -15.03 9.03 -15.98
N PHE A 82 -13.75 8.92 -15.61
CA PHE A 82 -13.13 9.66 -14.50
C PHE A 82 -12.16 10.74 -15.00
N GLN A 83 -12.66 11.70 -15.78
CA GLN A 83 -11.81 12.71 -16.45
C GLN A 83 -11.01 13.59 -15.50
N THR A 84 -11.55 13.85 -14.30
CA THR A 84 -10.90 14.74 -13.32
C THR A 84 -9.73 14.07 -12.61
N TYR A 85 -9.78 12.75 -12.41
CA TYR A 85 -8.79 11.99 -11.64
C TYR A 85 -8.52 10.61 -12.25
N PRO A 86 -8.09 10.54 -13.54
CA PRO A 86 -8.00 9.26 -14.24
C PRO A 86 -6.92 8.35 -13.65
N ARG A 87 -5.81 8.94 -13.17
CA ARG A 87 -4.70 8.19 -12.59
C ARG A 87 -5.08 7.57 -11.25
N GLU A 88 -5.72 8.34 -10.39
CA GLU A 88 -6.18 7.91 -9.06
C GLU A 88 -7.27 6.85 -9.21
N ALA A 89 -8.22 7.06 -10.14
CA ALA A 89 -9.27 6.09 -10.44
C ALA A 89 -8.68 4.74 -10.87
N LEU A 90 -7.70 4.72 -11.76
CA LEU A 90 -7.04 3.48 -12.23
C LEU A 90 -6.25 2.75 -11.12
N GLN A 91 -5.81 3.47 -10.08
CA GLN A 91 -5.07 2.86 -8.97
C GLN A 91 -5.98 2.18 -7.94
N THR A 92 -7.29 2.47 -7.93
CA THR A 92 -8.25 1.85 -7.03
C THR A 92 -8.33 0.34 -7.20
N ARG A 93 -8.74 -0.37 -6.13
CA ARG A 93 -8.87 -1.84 -6.20
C ARG A 93 -9.94 -2.26 -7.20
N TRP A 94 -11.04 -1.52 -7.26
CA TRP A 94 -12.18 -1.80 -8.14
C TRP A 94 -11.87 -1.57 -9.61
N ALA A 95 -11.07 -0.56 -9.96
CA ALA A 95 -10.60 -0.39 -11.34
C ALA A 95 -9.75 -1.59 -11.80
N ARG A 96 -8.86 -2.11 -10.94
CA ARG A 96 -8.05 -3.30 -11.26
C ARG A 96 -8.91 -4.54 -11.47
N ILE A 97 -9.95 -4.73 -10.64
CA ILE A 97 -10.91 -5.83 -10.80
C ILE A 97 -11.65 -5.71 -12.13
N LEU A 98 -12.11 -4.51 -12.50
CA LEU A 98 -12.80 -4.27 -13.77
C LEU A 98 -11.91 -4.56 -14.99
N VAL A 99 -10.66 -4.10 -14.97
CA VAL A 99 -9.66 -4.40 -16.01
C VAL A 99 -9.40 -5.91 -16.09
N PHE A 100 -9.24 -6.57 -14.94
CA PHE A 100 -9.01 -8.01 -14.89
C PHE A 100 -10.17 -8.83 -15.47
N ILE A 101 -11.40 -8.47 -15.14
CA ILE A 101 -12.60 -9.12 -15.69
C ILE A 101 -12.66 -8.93 -17.21
N ASN A 102 -12.32 -7.76 -17.73
CA ASN A 102 -12.25 -7.51 -19.17
C ASN A 102 -11.20 -8.38 -19.86
N ILE A 103 -10.01 -8.54 -19.25
CA ILE A 103 -8.97 -9.45 -19.75
C ILE A 103 -9.51 -10.89 -19.81
N CYS A 104 -10.09 -11.38 -18.71
CA CYS A 104 -10.62 -12.74 -18.62
C CYS A 104 -11.73 -13.00 -19.64
N ALA A 105 -12.64 -12.04 -19.78
CA ALA A 105 -13.78 -12.18 -20.69
C ALA A 105 -13.33 -12.16 -22.16
N ALA A 106 -12.33 -11.33 -22.51
CA ALA A 106 -11.74 -11.32 -23.85
C ALA A 106 -11.02 -12.65 -24.17
N ILE A 107 -10.26 -13.19 -23.21
CA ILE A 107 -9.60 -14.51 -23.35
C ILE A 107 -10.66 -15.61 -23.52
N LEU A 108 -11.71 -15.61 -22.71
CA LEU A 108 -12.80 -16.58 -22.80
C LEU A 108 -13.49 -16.52 -24.17
N ALA A 109 -13.72 -15.32 -24.70
CA ALA A 109 -14.28 -15.14 -26.03
C ALA A 109 -13.36 -15.76 -27.11
N LEU A 110 -12.04 -15.60 -26.99
CA LEU A 110 -11.10 -16.25 -27.92
C LEU A 110 -11.15 -17.77 -27.81
N ILE A 111 -11.26 -18.32 -26.59
CA ILE A 111 -11.43 -19.77 -26.37
C ILE A 111 -12.69 -20.27 -27.08
N VAL A 112 -13.82 -19.58 -26.88
CA VAL A 112 -15.09 -19.93 -27.54
C VAL A 112 -14.94 -19.89 -29.06
N VAL A 113 -14.40 -18.81 -29.63
CA VAL A 113 -14.21 -18.69 -31.08
C VAL A 113 -13.31 -19.80 -31.63
N ARG A 114 -12.22 -20.15 -30.93
CA ARG A 114 -11.34 -21.26 -31.32
C ARG A 114 -12.05 -22.60 -31.35
N VAL A 115 -12.93 -22.86 -30.39
CA VAL A 115 -13.71 -24.11 -30.32
C VAL A 115 -14.80 -24.13 -31.39
N THR A 116 -15.49 -23.01 -31.62
CA THR A 116 -16.63 -22.95 -32.56
C THR A 116 -16.22 -22.78 -34.02
N MET A 117 -15.07 -22.15 -34.28
CA MET A 117 -14.60 -21.80 -35.63
C MET A 117 -13.13 -22.21 -35.85
N PRO A 118 -12.77 -23.50 -35.70
CA PRO A 118 -11.38 -23.95 -35.76
C PRO A 118 -10.73 -23.74 -37.15
N ALA A 119 -11.53 -23.69 -38.21
CA ALA A 119 -11.06 -23.45 -39.58
C ALA A 119 -10.74 -21.97 -39.88
N MET A 120 -11.14 -21.02 -39.02
CA MET A 120 -10.88 -19.60 -39.24
C MET A 120 -9.38 -19.30 -39.02
N ASN A 121 -8.81 -18.44 -39.87
CA ASN A 121 -7.42 -18.01 -39.74
C ASN A 121 -7.14 -17.48 -38.31
N PRO A 122 -6.10 -17.99 -37.60
CA PRO A 122 -5.83 -17.61 -36.21
C PRO A 122 -5.64 -16.12 -35.96
N VAL A 123 -5.05 -15.39 -36.91
CA VAL A 123 -4.85 -13.93 -36.82
C VAL A 123 -6.20 -13.23 -36.93
N LEU A 124 -7.06 -13.65 -37.85
CA LEU A 124 -8.42 -13.12 -37.94
C LEU A 124 -9.24 -13.44 -36.69
N GLN A 125 -9.07 -14.59 -36.05
CA GLN A 125 -9.71 -14.88 -34.77
C GLN A 125 -9.31 -13.87 -33.69
N VAL A 126 -8.01 -13.60 -33.55
CA VAL A 126 -7.49 -12.63 -32.58
C VAL A 126 -8.05 -11.23 -32.84
N LEU A 127 -8.03 -10.77 -34.09
CA LEU A 127 -8.53 -9.44 -34.46
C LEU A 127 -10.06 -9.33 -34.29
N ALA A 128 -10.80 -10.34 -34.75
CA ALA A 128 -12.25 -10.38 -34.66
C ALA A 128 -12.72 -10.42 -33.20
N VAL A 129 -12.05 -11.18 -32.32
CA VAL A 129 -12.37 -11.20 -30.90
C VAL A 129 -11.92 -9.89 -30.24
N GLY A 130 -10.71 -9.41 -30.49
CA GLY A 130 -10.18 -8.21 -29.87
C GLY A 130 -11.05 -6.97 -30.11
N VAL A 131 -11.58 -6.81 -31.33
CA VAL A 131 -12.47 -5.69 -31.67
C VAL A 131 -13.94 -6.03 -31.43
N GLY A 132 -14.37 -7.24 -31.82
CA GLY A 132 -15.77 -7.64 -31.83
C GLY A 132 -16.31 -8.05 -30.47
N PHE A 133 -15.50 -8.56 -29.55
CA PHE A 133 -16.00 -8.94 -28.23
C PHE A 133 -16.54 -7.74 -27.45
N GLN A 134 -15.89 -6.58 -27.58
CA GLN A 134 -16.31 -5.36 -26.90
C GLN A 134 -17.66 -4.85 -27.42
N SER A 135 -17.95 -5.03 -28.71
CA SER A 135 -19.29 -4.76 -29.23
C SER A 135 -20.30 -5.82 -28.77
N LEU A 136 -19.90 -7.10 -28.67
CA LEU A 136 -20.77 -8.19 -28.23
C LEU A 136 -21.15 -8.14 -26.74
N ILE A 137 -20.28 -7.73 -25.82
CA ILE A 137 -20.67 -7.59 -24.41
C ILE A 137 -21.76 -6.52 -24.26
N ARG A 138 -21.69 -5.47 -25.09
CA ARG A 138 -22.65 -4.36 -25.05
C ARG A 138 -23.95 -4.67 -25.80
N THR A 139 -24.06 -5.80 -26.50
CA THR A 139 -25.30 -6.17 -27.19
C THR A 139 -26.22 -7.01 -26.31
N ARG A 140 -27.51 -6.74 -26.42
CA ARG A 140 -28.56 -7.51 -25.74
C ARG A 140 -28.86 -8.77 -26.54
N PHE A 141 -28.55 -9.94 -26.00
CA PHE A 141 -28.95 -11.22 -26.58
C PHE A 141 -30.38 -11.57 -26.17
N VAL A 142 -31.29 -11.67 -27.14
CA VAL A 142 -32.64 -12.21 -26.95
C VAL A 142 -32.61 -13.68 -27.36
N LEU A 143 -32.55 -14.60 -26.39
CA LEU A 143 -32.39 -16.03 -26.66
C LEU A 143 -33.66 -16.67 -27.23
N ALA A 144 -34.84 -16.22 -26.82
CA ALA A 144 -36.10 -16.74 -27.35
C ALA A 144 -37.13 -15.62 -27.36
N LYS A 145 -37.64 -15.33 -28.57
CA LYS A 145 -38.87 -14.56 -28.75
C LYS A 145 -39.97 -15.57 -29.06
N PRO A 146 -40.94 -15.83 -28.16
CA PRO A 146 -42.01 -16.76 -28.45
C PRO A 146 -42.81 -16.24 -29.64
N ILE A 147 -42.90 -17.05 -30.71
CA ILE A 147 -43.77 -16.74 -31.85
C ILE A 147 -45.17 -17.21 -31.47
N GLY A 148 -46.06 -16.26 -31.15
CA GLY A 148 -47.51 -16.51 -31.04
C GLY A 148 -48.16 -16.37 -29.66
N ASP A 149 -47.52 -15.74 -28.67
CA ASP A 149 -48.14 -15.52 -27.35
C ASP A 149 -47.99 -14.05 -26.91
N ASP A 150 -48.99 -13.54 -26.18
CA ASP A 150 -49.35 -12.13 -25.97
C ASP A 150 -48.36 -11.31 -25.11
N GLY A 151 -47.06 -11.36 -25.43
CA GLY A 151 -46.04 -10.44 -24.93
C GLY A 151 -45.60 -10.66 -23.47
N LYS A 152 -45.94 -11.78 -22.83
CA LYS A 152 -45.70 -11.99 -21.38
C LYS A 152 -44.58 -12.98 -20.99
N GLY A 153 -43.76 -13.44 -21.92
CA GLY A 153 -42.76 -14.48 -21.62
C GLY A 153 -41.46 -14.42 -22.42
N GLU A 154 -40.80 -13.25 -22.50
CA GLU A 154 -39.44 -13.19 -23.04
C GLU A 154 -38.42 -13.65 -21.99
N VAL A 155 -37.83 -14.85 -22.18
CA VAL A 155 -36.66 -15.29 -21.41
C VAL A 155 -35.40 -14.80 -22.13
N SER A 156 -35.05 -13.53 -21.90
CA SER A 156 -33.79 -12.95 -22.37
C SER A 156 -32.75 -12.99 -21.26
N LEU A 157 -31.63 -13.69 -21.47
CA LEU A 157 -30.47 -13.62 -20.59
C LEU A 157 -29.69 -12.37 -21.01
N ASN A 158 -29.94 -11.26 -20.32
CA ASN A 158 -29.34 -9.98 -20.67
C ASN A 158 -27.95 -9.85 -20.04
N LEU A 159 -26.94 -10.47 -20.67
CA LEU A 159 -25.54 -10.35 -20.25
C LEU A 159 -25.09 -8.88 -20.23
N GLY A 160 -25.58 -8.07 -21.17
CA GLY A 160 -25.35 -6.63 -21.18
C GLY A 160 -25.82 -5.98 -19.88
N TRP A 161 -27.05 -6.27 -19.43
CA TRP A 161 -27.56 -5.76 -18.16
C TRP A 161 -26.72 -6.21 -16.96
N LEU A 162 -26.31 -7.49 -16.90
CA LEU A 162 -25.47 -7.97 -15.80
C LEU A 162 -24.13 -7.25 -15.78
N TYR A 163 -23.51 -7.06 -16.95
CA TYR A 163 -22.27 -6.32 -17.09
C TYR A 163 -22.46 -4.84 -16.72
N ASP A 164 -23.54 -4.20 -17.15
CA ASP A 164 -23.87 -2.82 -16.78
C ASP A 164 -24.05 -2.65 -15.27
N GLN A 165 -24.75 -3.58 -14.61
CA GLN A 165 -24.89 -3.56 -13.15
C GLN A 165 -23.53 -3.71 -12.46
N PHE A 166 -22.70 -4.62 -12.95
CA PHE A 166 -21.35 -4.82 -12.43
C PHE A 166 -20.47 -3.57 -12.65
N GLN A 167 -20.51 -2.95 -13.84
CA GLN A 167 -19.81 -1.72 -14.14
C GLN A 167 -20.28 -0.57 -13.24
N ASN A 168 -21.59 -0.43 -13.03
CA ASN A 168 -22.15 0.59 -12.15
C ASN A 168 -21.70 0.40 -10.70
N LEU A 169 -21.70 -0.85 -10.20
CA LEU A 169 -21.15 -1.17 -8.88
C LEU A 169 -19.68 -0.75 -8.79
N CYS A 170 -18.87 -1.12 -9.77
CA CYS A 170 -17.45 -0.74 -9.79
C CYS A 170 -17.29 0.78 -9.80
N ARG A 171 -18.04 1.51 -10.63
CA ARG A 171 -18.01 2.97 -10.69
C ARG A 171 -18.33 3.59 -9.34
N THR A 172 -19.44 3.19 -8.70
CA THR A 172 -19.81 3.69 -7.37
C THR A 172 -18.74 3.40 -6.33
N GLN A 173 -18.12 2.22 -6.36
CA GLN A 173 -17.06 1.88 -5.41
C GLN A 173 -15.77 2.69 -5.66
N ILE A 174 -15.41 2.92 -6.92
CA ILE A 174 -14.30 3.81 -7.30
C ILE A 174 -14.57 5.22 -6.78
N ASP A 175 -15.78 5.76 -6.99
CA ASP A 175 -16.18 7.08 -6.49
C ASP A 175 -16.07 7.17 -4.96
N LEU A 176 -16.58 6.17 -4.23
CA LEU A 176 -16.47 6.13 -2.77
C LEU A 176 -15.02 6.10 -2.29
N GLU A 177 -14.16 5.31 -2.94
CA GLU A 177 -12.73 5.24 -2.62
C GLU A 177 -12.04 6.59 -2.88
N LEU A 178 -12.33 7.23 -4.01
CA LEU A 178 -11.84 8.57 -4.33
C LEU A 178 -12.32 9.63 -3.32
N MET A 179 -13.60 9.62 -2.94
CA MET A 179 -14.14 10.53 -1.93
C MET A 179 -13.49 10.33 -0.57
N ASN A 180 -13.28 9.08 -0.15
CA ASN A 180 -12.62 8.77 1.12
C ASN A 180 -11.14 9.23 1.11
N ASN A 181 -10.45 9.04 0.00
CA ASN A 181 -9.07 9.52 -0.18
C ASN A 181 -9.01 11.05 -0.12
N ARG A 182 -9.95 11.75 -0.79
CA ARG A 182 -10.05 13.22 -0.73
C ARG A 182 -10.30 13.70 0.70
N ARG A 183 -11.25 13.10 1.41
CA ARG A 183 -11.53 13.44 2.81
C ARG A 183 -10.31 13.24 3.70
N THR A 184 -9.61 12.12 3.52
CA THR A 184 -8.40 11.80 4.30
C THR A 184 -7.28 12.80 4.01
N ALA A 185 -7.05 13.16 2.76
CA ALA A 185 -6.06 14.16 2.36
C ALA A 185 -6.36 15.54 2.96
N VAL A 186 -7.61 16.01 2.87
CA VAL A 186 -8.04 17.27 3.49
C VAL A 186 -7.88 17.23 5.00
N THR A 187 -8.28 16.13 5.65
CA THR A 187 -8.16 16.00 7.12
C THR A 187 -6.71 16.07 7.57
N ARG A 188 -5.79 15.40 6.85
CA ARG A 188 -4.35 15.48 7.13
C ARG A 188 -3.84 16.90 6.96
N LEU A 189 -4.20 17.55 5.86
CA LEU A 189 -3.78 18.92 5.58
C LEU A 189 -4.26 19.89 6.67
N LEU A 190 -5.51 19.77 7.13
CA LEU A 190 -6.04 20.55 8.25
C LEU A 190 -5.39 20.23 9.60
N THR A 191 -4.84 19.02 9.77
CA THR A 191 -4.14 18.61 10.99
C THR A 191 -2.75 19.22 11.06
N TYR A 192 -1.99 19.18 9.96
CA TYR A 192 -0.63 19.72 9.92
C TYR A 192 -0.58 21.25 9.73
N TYR A 193 -1.62 21.83 9.13
CA TYR A 193 -1.73 23.27 8.86
C TYR A 193 -2.99 23.83 9.52
N PRO A 194 -2.98 24.04 10.85
CA PRO A 194 -4.15 24.50 11.57
C PRO A 194 -4.49 25.98 11.31
N SER A 195 -3.49 26.78 10.91
CA SER A 195 -3.64 28.21 10.68
C SER A 195 -4.34 28.51 9.35
N LEU A 196 -5.40 29.32 9.39
CA LEU A 196 -6.10 29.79 8.18
C LEU A 196 -5.16 30.56 7.22
N ALA A 197 -4.27 31.38 7.78
CA ALA A 197 -3.32 32.17 6.99
C ALA A 197 -2.33 31.28 6.23
N GLU A 198 -1.82 30.24 6.88
CA GLU A 198 -0.89 29.29 6.26
C GLU A 198 -1.57 28.47 5.16
N LEU A 199 -2.80 28.03 5.39
CA LEU A 199 -3.63 27.37 4.37
C LEU A 199 -3.87 28.27 3.15
N TYR A 200 -4.11 29.56 3.38
CA TYR A 200 -4.30 30.55 2.31
C TYR A 200 -3.03 30.71 1.48
N ASP A 201 -1.87 30.86 2.11
CA ASP A 201 -0.59 31.01 1.42
C ASP A 201 -0.26 29.77 0.58
N ILE A 202 -0.50 28.58 1.13
CA ILE A 202 -0.35 27.31 0.40
C ILE A 202 -1.29 27.28 -0.80
N ALA A 203 -2.57 27.62 -0.64
CA ALA A 203 -3.55 27.62 -1.72
C ALA A 203 -3.18 28.62 -2.82
N TRP A 204 -2.80 29.84 -2.44
CA TRP A 204 -2.35 30.88 -3.34
C TRP A 204 -1.15 30.41 -4.17
N TYR A 205 -0.11 29.88 -3.50
CA TYR A 205 1.07 29.35 -4.19
C TYR A 205 0.71 28.17 -5.11
N THR A 206 -0.19 27.29 -4.68
CA THR A 206 -0.64 26.14 -5.47
C THR A 206 -1.33 26.58 -6.76
N ILE A 207 -2.15 27.64 -6.70
CA ILE A 207 -2.84 28.19 -7.87
C ILE A 207 -1.83 28.79 -8.85
N ILE A 208 -0.90 29.63 -8.37
CA ILE A 208 0.10 30.31 -9.22
C ILE A 208 1.12 29.33 -9.81
N ALA A 209 1.54 28.33 -9.04
CA ALA A 209 2.51 27.33 -9.50
C ALA A 209 1.93 26.38 -10.56
N ARG A 210 0.60 26.39 -10.77
CA ARG A 210 -0.08 25.49 -11.71
C ARG A 210 0.06 25.97 -13.15
N ALA A 211 1.07 25.45 -13.84
CA ALA A 211 1.37 25.78 -15.25
C ALA A 211 0.25 25.45 -16.27
N THR A 212 -0.81 24.74 -15.89
CA THR A 212 -1.91 24.37 -16.80
C THR A 212 -3.04 25.40 -16.84
N LEU A 213 -3.06 26.38 -15.93
CA LEU A 213 -4.10 27.41 -15.92
C LEU A 213 -3.73 28.54 -16.87
N THR A 214 -4.73 29.06 -17.58
CA THR A 214 -4.60 30.36 -18.24
C THR A 214 -4.64 31.48 -17.22
N ALA A 215 -4.07 32.65 -17.55
CA ALA A 215 -4.08 33.81 -16.64
C ALA A 215 -5.49 34.23 -16.19
N ALA A 216 -6.50 34.04 -17.06
CA ALA A 216 -7.90 34.32 -16.72
C ALA A 216 -8.47 33.32 -15.70
N GLU A 217 -8.14 32.02 -15.85
CA GLU A 217 -8.54 30.98 -14.90
C GLU A 217 -7.81 31.14 -13.56
N GLU A 218 -6.53 31.48 -13.59
CA GLU A 218 -5.74 31.77 -12.40
C GLU A 218 -6.36 32.92 -11.59
N ALA A 219 -6.64 34.05 -12.25
CA ALA A 219 -7.31 35.19 -11.61
C ALA A 219 -8.71 34.83 -11.07
N ALA A 220 -9.46 33.98 -11.78
CA ALA A 220 -10.76 33.50 -11.31
C ALA A 220 -10.65 32.62 -10.06
N ARG A 221 -9.63 31.75 -9.99
CA ARG A 221 -9.34 30.90 -8.82
C ARG A 221 -8.85 31.70 -7.62
N ILE A 222 -8.01 32.70 -7.85
CA ILE A 222 -7.58 33.63 -6.81
C ILE A 222 -8.78 34.40 -6.25
N ALA A 223 -9.66 34.92 -7.11
CA ALA A 223 -10.87 35.60 -6.66
C ALA A 223 -11.83 34.66 -5.92
N GLU A 224 -11.86 33.36 -6.25
CA GLU A 224 -12.60 32.34 -5.50
C GLU A 224 -11.99 32.11 -4.12
N LEU A 225 -10.66 32.02 -4.04
CA LEU A 225 -9.91 31.88 -2.78
C LEU A 225 -10.14 33.07 -1.84
N GLU A 226 -10.09 34.30 -2.36
CA GLU A 226 -10.34 35.52 -1.58
C GLU A 226 -11.77 35.57 -1.01
N LYS A 227 -12.77 35.05 -1.73
CA LYS A 227 -14.15 34.97 -1.22
C LYS A 227 -14.28 34.02 -0.02
N LEU A 228 -13.41 33.03 0.11
CA LEU A 228 -13.42 32.10 1.24
C LEU A 228 -12.94 32.75 2.54
N LEU A 229 -12.29 33.92 2.47
CA LEU A 229 -11.85 34.71 3.63
C LEU A 229 -12.92 35.69 4.16
N ASP A 230 -14.19 35.54 3.77
CA ASP A 230 -15.27 36.40 4.29
C ASP A 230 -15.32 36.30 5.84
N PRO A 231 -15.12 37.42 6.57
CA PRO A 231 -15.18 37.43 8.04
C PRO A 231 -16.50 36.95 8.63
N LYS A 232 -17.57 36.90 7.82
CA LYS A 232 -18.88 36.42 8.23
C LYS A 232 -19.02 34.90 8.15
N ALA A 233 -18.16 34.21 7.40
CA ALA A 233 -18.20 32.76 7.28
C ALA A 233 -17.56 32.09 8.52
N PRO A 234 -18.07 30.93 8.97
CA PRO A 234 -17.41 30.17 10.04
C PRO A 234 -15.97 29.81 9.64
N GLU A 235 -15.00 30.05 10.52
CA GLU A 235 -13.58 29.82 10.24
C GLU A 235 -13.29 28.38 9.79
N GLN A 236 -13.93 27.39 10.44
CA GLN A 236 -13.78 25.98 10.08
C GLN A 236 -14.24 25.68 8.63
N PHE A 237 -15.27 26.39 8.16
CA PHE A 237 -15.75 26.27 6.79
C PHE A 237 -14.73 26.85 5.80
N ALA A 238 -14.17 28.03 6.10
CA ALA A 238 -13.11 28.63 5.29
C ALA A 238 -11.88 27.71 5.22
N ARG A 239 -11.40 27.19 6.36
CA ARG A 239 -10.27 26.27 6.42
C ARG A 239 -10.49 25.03 5.56
N THR A 240 -11.65 24.37 5.70
CA THR A 240 -11.97 23.16 4.94
C THR A 240 -12.06 23.43 3.44
N SER A 241 -12.64 24.57 3.05
CA SER A 241 -12.79 24.98 1.65
C SER A 241 -11.45 25.32 1.01
N ILE A 242 -10.57 26.02 1.73
CA ILE A 242 -9.21 26.32 1.27
C ILE A 242 -8.40 25.03 1.15
N ALA A 243 -8.48 24.13 2.13
CA ALA A 243 -7.81 22.82 2.06
C ALA A 243 -8.29 21.97 0.86
N LEU A 244 -9.59 22.01 0.55
CA LEU A 244 -10.12 21.40 -0.68
C LEU A 244 -9.56 22.05 -1.94
N MET A 245 -9.44 23.38 -1.96
CA MET A 245 -8.86 24.10 -3.08
C MET A 245 -7.38 23.76 -3.32
N VAL A 246 -6.60 23.57 -2.24
CA VAL A 246 -5.22 23.05 -2.33
C VAL A 246 -5.22 21.66 -2.97
N LEU A 247 -6.09 20.76 -2.50
CA LEU A 247 -6.18 19.41 -3.05
C LEU A 247 -6.62 19.39 -4.52
N GLU A 248 -7.56 20.24 -4.92
CA GLU A 248 -8.07 20.30 -6.30
C GLU A 248 -7.07 20.89 -7.28
N ASN A 249 -6.25 21.86 -6.84
CA ASN A 249 -5.26 22.51 -7.70
C ASN A 249 -3.91 21.79 -7.70
N GLY A 250 -3.46 21.29 -6.56
CA GLY A 250 -2.19 20.59 -6.41
C GLY A 250 -2.27 19.07 -6.61
N GLY A 251 -3.46 18.49 -6.45
CA GLY A 251 -3.66 17.04 -6.48
C GLY A 251 -3.17 16.33 -5.21
N PRO A 252 -3.48 15.02 -5.06
CA PRO A 252 -3.14 14.25 -3.86
C PRO A 252 -1.63 14.10 -3.67
N GLY A 253 -0.85 14.05 -4.76
CA GLY A 253 0.61 13.96 -4.69
C GLY A 253 1.25 15.18 -4.02
N TYR A 254 0.76 16.38 -4.34
CA TYR A 254 1.24 17.62 -3.72
C TYR A 254 0.83 17.71 -2.25
N VAL A 255 -0.41 17.34 -1.93
CA VAL A 255 -0.87 17.29 -0.53
C VAL A 255 -0.01 16.34 0.31
N ASN A 256 0.31 15.15 -0.21
CA ASN A 256 1.20 14.22 0.50
C ASN A 256 2.60 14.82 0.71
N LEU A 257 3.15 15.50 -0.31
CA LEU A 257 4.43 16.19 -0.20
C LEU A 257 4.41 17.25 0.90
N LEU A 258 3.36 18.08 0.97
CA LEU A 258 3.20 19.08 2.02
C LEU A 258 3.12 18.42 3.41
N THR A 259 2.31 17.39 3.56
CA THR A 259 2.19 16.69 4.85
C THR A 259 3.50 16.01 5.25
N ASP A 260 4.24 15.43 4.31
CA ASP A 260 5.54 14.81 4.57
C ASP A 260 6.60 15.85 4.96
N GLN A 261 6.56 17.03 4.35
CA GLN A 261 7.41 18.17 4.73
C GLN A 261 7.06 18.69 6.12
N ALA A 262 5.78 18.86 6.45
CA ALA A 262 5.34 19.25 7.77
C ALA A 262 5.80 18.25 8.84
N MET A 263 5.61 16.95 8.58
CA MET A 263 6.13 15.89 9.45
C MET A 263 7.65 15.96 9.61
N THR A 264 8.39 16.21 8.52
CA THR A 264 9.85 16.30 8.57
C THR A 264 10.32 17.55 9.33
N ALA A 265 9.65 18.68 9.16
CA ALA A 265 9.95 19.93 9.85
C ALA A 265 9.65 19.82 11.35
N GLU A 266 8.53 19.19 11.72
CA GLU A 266 8.18 18.88 13.11
C GLU A 266 9.23 17.94 13.74
N ASN A 267 9.65 16.89 13.01
CA ASN A 267 10.71 15.98 13.44
C ASN A 267 12.10 16.65 13.52
N ALA A 268 12.37 17.67 12.72
CA ALA A 268 13.63 18.42 12.74
C ALA A 268 13.67 19.48 13.84
N ALA A 269 12.52 20.08 14.17
CA ALA A 269 12.36 21.02 15.28
C ALA A 269 12.39 20.31 16.65
N TYR A 270 12.02 19.03 16.70
CA TYR A 270 12.09 18.18 17.89
C TYR A 270 12.95 16.94 17.64
N PRO A 271 14.29 17.00 17.84
CA PRO A 271 15.18 15.87 17.58
C PRO A 271 14.96 14.65 18.50
N ALA A 272 13.98 14.70 19.40
CA ALA A 272 13.47 13.54 20.12
C ALA A 272 12.01 13.31 19.69
N MET A 273 11.81 12.53 18.62
CA MET A 273 10.49 12.04 18.18
C MET A 273 9.62 11.73 19.40
N LEU A 274 8.53 12.47 19.63
CA LEU A 274 7.55 12.05 20.62
C LEU A 274 7.07 10.65 20.24
N MET A 275 7.43 9.65 21.05
CA MET A 275 7.03 8.28 20.81
C MET A 275 5.51 8.23 20.92
N THR A 276 4.86 7.53 19.98
CA THR A 276 3.44 7.24 20.14
C THR A 276 3.21 6.53 21.47
N THR A 277 2.07 6.75 22.12
CA THR A 277 1.73 6.12 23.41
C THR A 277 2.00 4.62 23.39
N GLU A 278 1.58 3.91 22.34
CA GLU A 278 1.80 2.47 22.18
C GLU A 278 3.28 2.08 22.13
N ARG A 279 4.10 2.88 21.43
CA ARG A 279 5.53 2.61 21.33
C ARG A 279 6.23 2.85 22.66
N LEU A 280 5.82 3.91 23.38
CA LEU A 280 6.33 4.25 24.70
C LEU A 280 5.93 3.19 25.74
N VAL A 281 4.68 2.70 25.70
CA VAL A 281 4.21 1.58 26.53
C VAL A 281 5.04 0.33 26.27
N ARG A 282 5.20 -0.07 25.00
CA ARG A 282 6.02 -1.24 24.64
C ARG A 282 7.45 -1.09 25.17
N GLN A 283 8.06 0.08 24.99
CA GLN A 283 9.42 0.31 25.45
C GLN A 283 9.52 0.24 26.98
N LEU A 284 8.57 0.81 27.74
CA LEU A 284 8.52 0.71 29.20
C LEU A 284 8.39 -0.74 29.66
N VAL A 285 7.52 -1.53 29.02
CA VAL A 285 7.30 -2.95 29.33
C VAL A 285 8.56 -3.79 29.08
N GLU A 286 9.27 -3.51 27.99
CA GLU A 286 10.49 -4.25 27.60
C GLU A 286 11.71 -3.86 28.44
N THR A 287 11.83 -2.59 28.83
CA THR A 287 13.05 -2.07 29.51
C THR A 287 13.00 -2.18 31.03
N HIS A 288 11.81 -2.30 31.64
CA HIS A 288 11.68 -2.28 33.09
C HIS A 288 11.06 -3.60 33.63
N THR A 289 11.53 -4.02 34.79
CA THR A 289 10.83 -5.01 35.63
C THR A 289 9.59 -4.36 36.28
N LEU A 290 8.71 -5.15 36.89
CA LEU A 290 7.56 -4.59 37.63
C LEU A 290 8.01 -3.61 38.72
N ASP A 291 8.98 -4.02 39.55
CA ASP A 291 9.56 -3.15 40.58
C ASP A 291 10.28 -1.95 39.96
N GLY A 292 10.92 -2.13 38.81
CA GLY A 292 11.54 -1.06 38.03
C GLY A 292 10.53 -0.01 37.57
N LEU A 293 9.34 -0.42 37.11
CA LEU A 293 8.26 0.50 36.74
C LEU A 293 7.71 1.26 37.95
N VAL A 294 7.58 0.61 39.10
CA VAL A 294 7.16 1.29 40.35
C VAL A 294 8.19 2.34 40.76
N ALA A 295 9.48 2.00 40.74
CA ALA A 295 10.56 2.94 41.04
C ALA A 295 10.61 4.10 40.04
N PHE A 296 10.45 3.80 38.75
CA PHE A 296 10.39 4.81 37.70
C PHE A 296 9.18 5.75 37.88
N ALA A 297 8.01 5.23 38.21
CA ALA A 297 6.82 6.04 38.50
C ALA A 297 7.04 6.98 39.69
N LYS A 298 7.65 6.50 40.78
CA LYS A 298 8.01 7.32 41.95
C LYS A 298 8.99 8.43 41.62
N SER A 299 9.83 8.26 40.60
CA SER A 299 10.75 9.31 40.15
C SER A 299 10.07 10.41 39.32
N LEU A 300 8.87 10.14 38.82
CA LEU A 300 8.13 11.01 37.90
C LEU A 300 7.01 11.81 38.53
N THR A 301 6.47 11.37 39.67
CA THR A 301 5.35 12.04 40.33
C THR A 301 5.42 11.87 41.84
N ASP A 302 5.06 12.93 42.58
CA ASP A 302 4.90 12.92 44.04
C ASP A 302 3.46 12.62 44.48
N SER A 303 2.55 12.36 43.53
CA SER A 303 1.15 12.06 43.85
C SER A 303 1.01 10.71 44.54
N GLY A 304 0.74 10.74 45.84
CA GLY A 304 0.58 9.53 46.66
C GLY A 304 -0.54 8.61 46.15
N GLU A 305 -1.60 9.16 45.56
CA GLU A 305 -2.70 8.37 44.98
C GLU A 305 -2.23 7.56 43.76
N VAL A 306 -1.51 8.19 42.84
CA VAL A 306 -0.97 7.55 41.63
C VAL A 306 0.03 6.45 42.02
N ILE A 307 0.93 6.74 42.96
CA ILE A 307 1.92 5.77 43.45
C ILE A 307 1.22 4.58 44.11
N THR A 308 0.23 4.82 44.98
CA THR A 308 -0.50 3.74 45.68
C THR A 308 -1.22 2.83 44.70
N TRP A 309 -1.83 3.40 43.65
CA TRP A 309 -2.47 2.62 42.59
C TRP A 309 -1.46 1.74 41.86
N ILE A 310 -0.31 2.30 41.45
CA ILE A 310 0.74 1.58 40.73
C ILE A 310 1.33 0.45 41.60
N GLU A 311 1.56 0.69 42.89
CA GLU A 311 2.02 -0.34 43.84
C GLU A 311 0.99 -1.46 44.02
N CYS A 312 -0.30 -1.15 44.02
CA CYS A 312 -1.36 -2.16 44.07
C CYS A 312 -1.41 -2.97 42.78
N ALA A 313 -1.33 -2.31 41.62
CA ALA A 313 -1.33 -2.95 40.30
C ALA A 313 -0.09 -3.82 40.05
N ALA A 314 1.02 -3.55 40.72
CA ALA A 314 2.25 -4.32 40.60
C ALA A 314 2.25 -5.63 41.40
N ARG A 315 1.32 -5.81 42.35
CA ARG A 315 1.26 -7.01 43.19
C ARG A 315 0.95 -8.26 42.35
N PRO A 316 1.52 -9.42 42.72
CA PRO A 316 1.21 -10.67 42.04
C PRO A 316 -0.27 -11.01 42.23
N ASP A 317 -0.95 -11.12 41.10
CA ASP A 317 -2.33 -11.54 40.96
C ASP A 317 -2.35 -12.87 40.19
N GLN A 318 -3.15 -13.84 40.66
CA GLN A 318 -3.20 -15.20 40.10
C GLN A 318 -3.81 -15.20 38.69
N ASP A 319 -4.65 -14.22 38.37
CA ASP A 319 -5.41 -14.18 37.12
C ASP A 319 -4.74 -13.35 36.01
N SER A 320 -3.63 -12.65 36.31
CA SER A 320 -2.98 -11.71 35.39
C SER A 320 -1.51 -12.03 35.14
N SER A 321 -1.09 -12.02 33.87
CA SER A 321 0.32 -12.15 33.51
C SER A 321 1.14 -10.90 33.88
N GLU A 322 2.45 -11.07 34.11
CA GLU A 322 3.36 -9.94 34.37
C GLU A 322 3.34 -8.90 33.23
N ALA A 323 3.33 -9.35 31.97
CA ALA A 323 3.31 -8.46 30.81
C ALA A 323 2.03 -7.59 30.79
N THR A 324 0.88 -8.18 31.13
CA THR A 324 -0.40 -7.46 31.23
C THR A 324 -0.35 -6.40 32.33
N ARG A 325 0.20 -6.73 33.51
CA ARG A 325 0.36 -5.76 34.61
C ARG A 325 1.30 -4.62 34.24
N LYS A 326 2.44 -4.90 33.62
CA LYS A 326 3.37 -3.87 33.13
C LYS A 326 2.71 -2.93 32.13
N ALA A 327 1.97 -3.48 31.16
CA ALA A 327 1.27 -2.67 30.16
C ALA A 327 0.22 -1.76 30.80
N ALA A 328 -0.58 -2.29 31.75
CA ALA A 328 -1.58 -1.51 32.48
C ALA A 328 -0.93 -0.35 33.26
N ILE A 329 0.17 -0.60 33.98
CA ILE A 329 0.93 0.43 34.70
C ILE A 329 1.49 1.46 33.73
N ALA A 330 2.09 1.05 32.61
CA ALA A 330 2.67 1.95 31.63
C ALA A 330 1.61 2.84 30.96
N HIS A 331 0.46 2.30 30.58
CA HIS A 331 -0.67 3.08 30.06
C HIS A 331 -1.17 4.09 31.09
N PHE A 332 -1.37 3.66 32.34
CA PHE A 332 -1.82 4.54 33.41
C PHE A 332 -0.83 5.68 33.68
N LEU A 333 0.47 5.37 33.73
CA LEU A 333 1.52 6.35 33.93
C LEU A 333 1.53 7.42 32.84
N ILE A 334 1.44 7.01 31.58
CA ILE A 334 1.40 7.94 30.44
C ILE A 334 0.11 8.77 30.45
N GLN A 335 -1.01 8.19 30.83
CA GLN A 335 -2.29 8.90 30.92
C GLN A 335 -2.29 9.97 32.02
N GLN A 336 -1.68 9.68 33.18
CA GLN A 336 -1.66 10.60 34.32
C GLN A 336 -0.58 11.67 34.22
N ILE A 337 0.60 11.32 33.72
CA ILE A 337 1.78 12.20 33.72
C ILE A 337 1.97 12.88 32.36
N GLY A 338 1.51 12.26 31.28
CA GLY A 338 1.68 12.74 29.91
C GLY A 338 2.87 12.10 29.19
N VAL A 339 2.73 11.93 27.87
CA VAL A 339 3.70 11.25 26.99
C VAL A 339 5.08 11.91 27.04
N GLU A 340 5.12 13.24 27.00
CA GLU A 340 6.36 14.02 26.87
C GLU A 340 7.28 13.84 28.09
N ILE A 341 6.71 13.93 29.30
CA ILE A 341 7.45 13.84 30.57
C ILE A 341 8.01 12.43 30.76
N VAL A 342 7.17 11.41 30.52
CA VAL A 342 7.57 10.00 30.63
C VAL A 342 8.71 9.69 29.65
N GLN A 343 8.59 10.15 28.41
CA GLN A 343 9.64 9.95 27.41
C GLN A 343 10.94 10.66 27.77
N HIS A 344 10.86 11.92 28.21
CA HIS A 344 12.05 12.69 28.60
C HIS A 344 12.80 12.01 29.76
N ALA A 345 12.07 11.49 30.74
CA ALA A 345 12.66 10.73 31.84
C ALA A 345 13.28 9.40 31.39
N MET A 346 12.67 8.69 30.43
CA MET A 346 13.27 7.49 29.85
C MET A 346 14.60 7.78 29.15
N LEU A 347 14.67 8.88 28.38
CA LEU A 347 15.91 9.30 27.72
C LEU A 347 17.00 9.66 28.74
N HIS A 348 16.63 10.33 29.83
CA HIS A 348 17.55 10.60 30.93
C HIS A 348 18.02 9.33 31.66
N ALA A 349 17.13 8.38 31.91
CA ALA A 349 17.47 7.10 32.54
C ALA A 349 18.47 6.29 31.70
N GLN A 350 18.33 6.31 30.37
CA GLN A 350 19.27 5.65 29.45
C GLN A 350 20.65 6.33 29.43
N THR A 351 20.69 7.65 29.57
CA THR A 351 21.95 8.42 29.56
C THR A 351 22.71 8.31 30.89
N THR A 352 22.01 8.02 31.98
CA THR A 352 22.59 7.92 33.34
C THR A 352 22.95 6.49 33.75
N ALA A 353 22.61 5.49 32.94
CA ALA A 353 23.08 4.13 33.16
C ALA A 353 24.63 4.12 33.15
N PRO A 354 25.29 3.63 34.21
CA PRO A 354 26.74 3.62 34.28
C PRO A 354 27.28 2.86 33.07
N THR A 355 28.12 3.51 32.27
CA THR A 355 28.85 2.88 31.18
C THR A 355 29.43 1.58 31.71
N PRO A 356 29.09 0.41 31.11
CA PRO A 356 29.60 -0.87 31.60
C PRO A 356 31.12 -0.74 31.72
N ALA A 357 31.64 -1.10 32.90
CA ALA A 357 33.06 -1.00 33.21
C ALA A 357 33.85 -1.55 32.01
N PRO A 358 34.87 -0.84 31.52
CA PRO A 358 35.64 -1.28 30.37
C PRO A 358 36.04 -2.74 30.61
N LEU A 359 35.64 -3.61 29.68
CA LEU A 359 35.96 -5.03 29.75
C LEU A 359 37.45 -5.15 30.11
N PRO A 360 37.81 -5.99 31.08
CA PRO A 360 39.21 -6.22 31.40
C PRO A 360 39.95 -6.53 30.09
N PRO A 361 41.18 -5.99 29.91
CA PRO A 361 41.93 -6.22 28.69
C PRO A 361 41.93 -7.73 28.41
N ALA A 362 41.59 -8.08 27.16
CA ALA A 362 41.56 -9.48 26.74
C ALA A 362 42.87 -10.14 27.19
N PRO A 363 42.81 -11.33 27.82
CA PRO A 363 44.02 -12.03 28.22
C PRO A 363 44.93 -12.19 26.98
N PRO A 364 46.26 -12.06 27.14
CA PRO A 364 47.19 -12.26 26.04
C PRO A 364 46.92 -13.62 25.36
N ASP A 365 46.98 -13.66 24.02
CA ASP A 365 46.63 -14.81 23.17
C ASP A 365 47.30 -16.13 23.60
N ASP A 366 48.40 -16.06 24.36
CA ASP A 366 49.15 -17.21 24.86
C ASP A 366 48.49 -17.94 26.06
N MET A 367 47.34 -17.45 26.57
CA MET A 367 46.57 -18.09 27.65
C MET A 367 45.20 -18.63 27.20
N LEU A 368 44.98 -18.79 25.90
CA LEU A 368 43.78 -19.49 25.43
C LEU A 368 43.87 -20.96 25.85
N PRO A 369 42.91 -21.49 26.63
CA PRO A 369 42.86 -22.92 26.93
C PRO A 369 42.77 -23.70 25.62
N GLU A 370 43.47 -24.84 25.56
CA GLU A 370 43.44 -25.76 24.43
C GLU A 370 42.00 -25.95 23.93
N PRO A 371 41.78 -25.95 22.60
CA PRO A 371 40.45 -26.12 22.03
C PRO A 371 39.84 -27.40 22.57
N LEU A 372 38.68 -27.25 23.24
CA LEU A 372 37.92 -28.36 23.77
C LEU A 372 37.71 -29.41 22.66
N PRO A 373 37.89 -30.71 22.97
CA PRO A 373 37.64 -31.76 22.00
C PRO A 373 36.22 -31.63 21.45
N PRO A 374 36.01 -31.93 20.16
CA PRO A 374 34.71 -31.82 19.53
C PRO A 374 33.68 -32.62 20.34
N LEU A 375 32.63 -31.92 20.79
CA LEU A 375 31.47 -32.50 21.46
C LEU A 375 30.90 -33.61 20.58
N GLU A 376 30.80 -34.82 21.15
CA GLU A 376 30.12 -35.93 20.49
C GLU A 376 28.68 -35.51 20.11
N PRO A 377 28.22 -35.86 18.89
CA PRO A 377 26.87 -35.55 18.48
C PRO A 377 25.87 -36.21 19.45
N PRO A 378 24.79 -35.51 19.82
CA PRO A 378 23.78 -36.07 20.71
C PRO A 378 23.20 -37.36 20.10
N PRO A 379 22.91 -38.36 20.93
CA PRO A 379 22.35 -39.62 20.47
C PRO A 379 21.07 -39.36 19.68
N THR A 380 21.01 -39.92 18.48
CA THR A 380 19.83 -39.92 17.63
C THR A 380 18.67 -40.55 18.40
N ALA A 381 17.61 -39.76 18.62
CA ALA A 381 16.39 -40.21 19.29
C ALA A 381 15.85 -41.47 18.58
N SER A 382 15.60 -42.52 19.35
CA SER A 382 14.99 -43.76 18.83
C SER A 382 13.57 -43.48 18.33
N PRO A 383 13.16 -44.10 17.21
CA PRO A 383 11.86 -43.85 16.57
C PRO A 383 10.62 -44.33 17.36
N ASP A 384 10.79 -44.86 18.58
CA ASP A 384 9.69 -45.41 19.40
C ASP A 384 9.03 -44.40 20.37
N ASP A 385 9.54 -43.17 20.49
CA ASP A 385 8.97 -42.13 21.37
C ASP A 385 7.91 -41.23 20.69
N ALA A 386 7.33 -41.66 19.57
CA ALA A 386 6.23 -40.94 18.94
C ALA A 386 4.93 -41.12 19.76
N PRO A 387 4.32 -40.04 20.28
CA PRO A 387 3.05 -40.14 20.98
C PRO A 387 1.95 -40.64 20.03
N PRO A 388 1.03 -41.51 20.51
CA PRO A 388 -0.01 -42.09 19.67
C PRO A 388 -0.94 -40.99 19.13
N PRO A 389 -1.46 -41.17 17.89
CA PRO A 389 -2.36 -40.20 17.28
C PRO A 389 -3.63 -40.05 18.11
N ALA A 390 -4.02 -38.80 18.36
CA ALA A 390 -5.29 -38.48 18.99
C ALA A 390 -6.44 -39.03 18.14
N THR A 391 -7.28 -39.86 18.77
CA THR A 391 -8.49 -40.41 18.17
C THR A 391 -9.52 -39.31 17.86
N PRO A 392 -10.33 -39.49 16.80
CA PRO A 392 -11.23 -38.48 16.23
C PRO A 392 -12.42 -38.10 17.10
#